data_AF-A0A924YHQ0-F1
#
_entry.id   AF-A0A924YHQ0-F1
#
_cell.length_a   1.000
_cell.length_b   1.000
_cell.length_c   1.000
_cell.angle_alpha   90.00
_cell.angle_beta   90.00
_cell.angle_gamma   90.00
#
_symmetry.space_group_name_H-M   'P 1'
#
loop_
_entity.id
_entity.type
_entity.pdbx_description
1 polymer ?
#
loop_
_entity_poly.entity_id
_entity_poly.type
_entity_poly.pdbx_seq_one_letter_code
_entity_poly.pdbx_strand_id
1 'polypeptide(L)'
;MLPRLRTIIARCASLVGIVVGTVIADEPAVTKSKSLDFRRDVFPILSRRCWECHLGGDASAGIRLDVREEWLGETTGRPLVIIGKSDRSRVIEVLEARDPKIVMPAVGERLKPAEIATLRKWIDNGLTWDDELLPTPKVKSDHWAFQPVRRATVATGGSPVVSGTGEPPVATNPIDVFIAAKHRELGVTPADEADRRTLIRRLSLDLLGLPPSRDDVEEFVNDSRPDAYEQLVDRLLASPAYGERWARHWLDVARWAESEGYESNHSRPFAWRYRDYVINAFNSDKPFDEFVRQQIAGDELQPYSDENLIATGFLSAARISSNEEDKWRQRNDVLVDITNATANAFLGLTMQCAQCHNHKSDPITTRDYYRLQAYFVTGQPIDVALRDPALRRDFDSRRPPEYEPALALRESLLESARRHFNDEVRRSLTSDERSAYDTPAEQRELEQERLARLVDLKFQASVNVLDRYIPDSDRKLYDEIKRKITEIEKTSPRIPQTFAYYSPATSPHRLDVLPSIGFYPLPFDRDALPRERGSVKIRGDVHGIGPTVTAGVPAVLNVADASRVGQDTRTRDASATRLDLA
;
A
#
# COMPACT_ATOMS: atom_id res chain seq x y z
N MET A 1 49.35 -2.93 44.15
CA MET A 1 49.61 -2.81 45.59
C MET A 1 48.28 -2.81 46.35
N LEU A 2 47.87 -3.97 46.88
CA LEU A 2 47.07 -4.06 48.12
C LEU A 2 47.90 -3.50 49.30
N PRO A 3 47.41 -3.34 50.57
CA PRO A 3 46.13 -3.78 51.18
C PRO A 3 45.47 -2.71 52.12
N ARG A 4 44.17 -2.82 52.44
CA ARG A 4 43.48 -3.35 53.67
C ARG A 4 43.87 -2.75 55.04
N LEU A 5 42.85 -2.48 55.88
CA LEU A 5 42.63 -2.92 57.30
C LEU A 5 41.34 -2.18 57.81
N ARG A 6 40.15 -2.77 58.06
CA ARG A 6 39.67 -3.62 59.20
C ARG A 6 40.35 -3.26 60.54
N THR A 7 39.67 -2.95 61.66
CA THR A 7 38.90 -3.88 62.52
C THR A 7 38.35 -3.14 63.79
N ILE A 8 37.02 -3.26 64.06
CA ILE A 8 36.25 -3.63 65.30
C ILE A 8 36.58 -3.02 66.71
N ILE A 9 35.49 -2.86 67.50
CA ILE A 9 35.30 -3.02 68.98
C ILE A 9 35.06 -1.68 69.71
N ALA A 10 34.21 -1.49 70.74
CA ALA A 10 32.92 -2.04 71.21
C ALA A 10 32.51 -1.16 72.43
N ARG A 11 31.20 -1.01 72.66
CA ARG A 11 30.49 -0.80 73.95
C ARG A 11 31.04 0.20 74.99
N CYS A 12 30.23 1.20 75.35
CA CYS A 12 29.83 1.40 76.75
C CYS A 12 28.57 2.29 76.85
N ALA A 13 27.70 1.92 77.78
CA ALA A 13 26.37 2.46 78.01
C ALA A 13 26.40 3.79 78.77
N SER A 14 25.38 4.63 78.56
CA SER A 14 24.72 5.40 79.64
C SER A 14 23.36 5.92 79.17
N LEU A 15 22.34 5.56 79.95
CA LEU A 15 20.95 5.99 79.83
C LEU A 15 20.81 7.50 80.02
N VAL A 16 20.07 8.17 79.13
CA VAL A 16 19.18 9.27 79.50
C VAL A 16 17.90 9.10 78.68
N GLY A 17 16.81 8.78 79.37
CA GLY A 17 15.49 8.70 78.79
C GLY A 17 14.91 10.09 78.53
N ILE A 18 14.50 10.34 77.29
CA ILE A 18 13.56 11.40 76.94
C ILE A 18 12.38 10.72 76.26
N VAL A 19 11.23 10.78 76.92
CA VAL A 19 9.93 10.37 76.40
C VAL A 19 9.55 11.34 75.29
N VAL A 20 9.76 10.94 74.03
CA VAL A 20 9.14 11.58 72.87
C VAL A 20 7.97 10.70 72.47
N GLY A 21 6.75 11.22 72.64
CA GLY A 21 5.54 10.56 72.18
C GLY A 21 5.56 10.44 70.66
N THR A 22 5.91 9.26 70.15
CA THR A 22 5.65 8.88 68.77
C THR A 22 4.17 8.57 68.62
N VAL A 23 3.47 9.45 67.91
CA VAL A 23 2.20 9.14 67.26
C VAL A 23 2.48 8.00 66.28
N ILE A 24 2.06 6.79 66.63
CA ILE A 24 1.98 5.69 65.68
C ILE A 24 0.80 6.04 64.78
N ALA A 25 1.11 6.64 63.62
CA ALA A 25 0.20 6.62 62.50
C ALA A 25 0.11 5.14 62.08
N ASP A 26 -1.07 4.55 62.27
CA ASP A 26 -1.42 3.29 61.63
C ASP A 26 -1.31 3.54 60.12
N GLU A 27 -0.24 3.03 59.50
CA GLU A 27 -0.16 2.93 58.05
C GLU A 27 -1.30 2.00 57.62
N PRO A 28 -2.22 2.45 56.74
CA PRO A 28 -3.21 1.55 56.20
C PRO A 28 -2.45 0.44 55.47
N ALA A 29 -2.65 -0.80 55.93
CA ALA A 29 -2.13 -1.98 55.29
C ALA A 29 -2.47 -1.90 53.80
N VAL A 30 -1.44 -1.68 52.98
CA VAL A 30 -1.54 -1.81 51.53
C VAL A 30 -1.86 -3.28 51.29
N THR A 31 -3.14 -3.60 51.18
CA THR A 31 -3.59 -4.85 50.59
C THR A 31 -2.91 -4.96 49.25
N LYS A 32 -1.89 -5.82 49.16
CA LYS A 32 -1.36 -6.29 47.88
C LYS A 32 -2.56 -6.79 47.08
N SER A 33 -3.08 -5.96 46.19
CA SER A 33 -4.03 -6.38 45.19
C SER A 33 -3.41 -7.60 44.52
N LYS A 34 -4.00 -8.79 44.69
CA LYS A 34 -3.59 -9.99 43.95
C LYS A 34 -3.43 -9.56 42.49
N SER A 35 -2.22 -9.75 41.96
CA SER A 35 -1.93 -9.48 40.56
C SER A 35 -2.88 -10.35 39.73
N LEU A 36 -3.62 -9.68 38.85
CA LEU A 36 -4.51 -10.33 37.90
C LEU A 36 -3.65 -11.16 36.94
N ASP A 37 -4.01 -12.41 36.72
CA ASP A 37 -3.31 -13.33 35.83
C ASP A 37 -4.23 -13.76 34.69
N PHE A 38 -3.76 -13.65 33.44
CA PHE A 38 -4.60 -13.96 32.27
C PHE A 38 -5.06 -15.43 32.26
N ARG A 39 -4.12 -16.36 32.46
CA ARG A 39 -4.39 -17.81 32.45
C ARG A 39 -5.39 -18.23 33.52
N ARG A 40 -5.23 -17.71 34.74
CA ARG A 40 -6.04 -18.10 35.90
C ARG A 40 -7.37 -17.37 35.95
N ASP A 41 -7.38 -16.06 35.72
CA ASP A 41 -8.52 -15.20 36.05
C ASP A 41 -9.37 -14.84 34.82
N VAL A 42 -8.75 -14.62 33.65
CA VAL A 42 -9.44 -14.10 32.44
C VAL A 42 -9.81 -15.22 31.48
N PHE A 43 -8.87 -16.10 31.15
CA PHE A 43 -9.05 -17.19 30.20
C PHE A 43 -10.29 -18.05 30.50
N PRO A 44 -10.56 -18.46 31.76
CA PRO A 44 -11.75 -19.26 32.06
C PRO A 44 -13.06 -18.51 31.87
N ILE A 45 -13.06 -17.17 31.91
CA ILE A 45 -14.26 -16.36 31.62
C ILE A 45 -14.49 -16.36 30.11
N LEU A 46 -13.47 -16.03 29.32
CA LEU A 46 -13.57 -16.01 27.86
C LEU A 46 -13.98 -17.38 27.30
N SER A 47 -13.37 -18.44 27.81
CA SER A 47 -13.64 -19.80 27.34
C SER A 47 -15.06 -20.27 27.60
N ARG A 48 -15.65 -19.89 28.74
CA ARG A 48 -16.98 -20.34 29.14
C ARG A 48 -18.10 -19.41 28.67
N ARG A 49 -17.82 -18.11 28.50
CA ARG A 49 -18.85 -17.09 28.27
C ARG A 49 -18.81 -16.47 26.87
N CYS A 50 -17.69 -16.61 26.15
CA CYS A 50 -17.48 -15.93 24.86
C CYS A 50 -17.29 -16.91 23.71
N TRP A 51 -16.49 -17.96 23.89
CA TRP A 51 -16.02 -18.80 22.78
C TRP A 51 -17.04 -19.76 22.18
N GLU A 52 -18.19 -19.97 22.83
CA GLU A 52 -19.29 -20.71 22.19
C GLU A 52 -19.75 -20.01 20.90
N CYS A 53 -19.76 -18.66 20.88
CA CYS A 53 -20.17 -17.88 19.73
C CYS A 53 -19.02 -17.14 19.04
N HIS A 54 -17.92 -16.86 19.73
CA HIS A 54 -16.85 -15.97 19.24
C HIS A 54 -15.48 -16.67 19.06
N LEU A 55 -15.48 -17.97 18.73
CA LEU A 55 -14.28 -18.75 18.46
C LEU A 55 -14.27 -19.23 17.00
N GLY A 56 -13.10 -19.20 16.35
CA GLY A 56 -12.90 -19.81 15.03
C GLY A 56 -13.50 -19.04 13.85
N GLY A 57 -13.60 -19.69 12.70
CA GLY A 57 -13.96 -19.05 11.41
C GLY A 57 -15.41 -18.59 11.29
N ASP A 58 -16.34 -19.21 12.03
CA ASP A 58 -17.78 -18.92 12.00
C ASP A 58 -18.23 -18.07 13.21
N ALA A 59 -17.31 -17.28 13.76
CA ALA A 59 -17.59 -16.44 14.92
C ALA A 59 -18.74 -15.45 14.64
N SER A 60 -19.64 -15.31 15.62
CA SER A 60 -20.78 -14.41 15.56
C SER A 60 -20.34 -12.97 15.31
N ALA A 61 -21.05 -12.29 14.41
CA ALA A 61 -20.70 -10.96 13.90
C ALA A 61 -19.28 -10.84 13.28
N GLY A 62 -18.62 -11.97 12.98
CA GLY A 62 -17.26 -12.01 12.47
C GLY A 62 -16.19 -11.58 13.48
N ILE A 63 -16.53 -11.57 14.77
CA ILE A 63 -15.63 -11.11 15.85
C ILE A 63 -15.08 -12.32 16.60
N ARG A 64 -13.77 -12.54 16.50
CA ARG A 64 -13.07 -13.59 17.23
C ARG A 64 -12.49 -13.07 18.53
N LEU A 65 -12.93 -13.62 19.66
CA LEU A 65 -12.46 -13.22 21.00
C LEU A 65 -11.29 -14.08 21.50
N ASP A 66 -10.82 -15.02 20.69
CA ASP A 66 -9.61 -15.79 20.91
C ASP A 66 -8.37 -15.20 20.23
N VAL A 67 -8.51 -14.04 19.58
CA VAL A 67 -7.45 -13.35 18.83
C VAL A 67 -7.23 -11.96 19.40
N ARG A 68 -6.04 -11.68 19.94
CA ARG A 68 -5.73 -10.41 20.61
C ARG A 68 -5.98 -9.20 19.71
N GLU A 69 -5.63 -9.31 18.44
CA GLU A 69 -5.76 -8.25 17.43
C GLU A 69 -7.23 -7.84 17.24
N GLU A 70 -8.19 -8.77 17.33
CA GLU A 70 -9.62 -8.47 17.24
C GLU A 70 -10.11 -7.62 18.43
N TRP A 71 -9.59 -7.87 19.64
CA TRP A 71 -9.88 -7.04 20.82
C TRP A 71 -9.45 -5.59 20.62
N LEU A 72 -8.34 -5.40 19.93
CA LEU A 72 -7.76 -4.09 19.60
C LEU A 72 -8.37 -3.47 18.36
N GLY A 73 -9.29 -4.16 17.66
CA GLY A 73 -9.87 -3.70 16.40
C GLY A 73 -8.86 -3.65 15.26
N GLU A 74 -7.76 -4.37 15.38
CA GLU A 74 -6.66 -4.36 14.44
C GLU A 74 -7.01 -5.03 13.12
N THR A 75 -8.03 -5.88 13.10
CA THR A 75 -8.61 -6.56 11.94
C THR A 75 -9.77 -5.79 11.34
N THR A 76 -10.74 -5.38 12.16
CA THR A 76 -12.03 -4.80 11.72
C THR A 76 -12.08 -3.27 11.79
N GLY A 77 -11.04 -2.64 12.34
CA GLY A 77 -10.93 -1.19 12.54
C GLY A 77 -11.61 -0.66 13.81
N ARG A 78 -12.50 -1.43 14.44
CA ARG A 78 -13.24 -1.00 15.64
C ARG A 78 -12.71 -1.71 16.89
N PRO A 79 -11.99 -1.01 17.79
CA PRO A 79 -11.52 -1.63 19.01
C PRO A 79 -12.70 -2.05 19.90
N LEU A 80 -12.66 -3.29 20.38
CA LEU A 80 -13.57 -3.76 21.43
C LEU A 80 -13.13 -3.26 22.80
N VAL A 81 -11.82 -3.04 22.94
CA VAL A 81 -11.18 -2.55 24.15
C VAL A 81 -10.33 -1.31 23.86
N ILE A 82 -10.48 -0.32 24.74
CA ILE A 82 -9.53 0.78 24.89
C ILE A 82 -8.70 0.46 26.13
N ILE A 83 -7.43 0.12 25.94
CA ILE A 83 -6.52 -0.26 27.03
C ILE A 83 -6.48 0.85 28.08
N GLY A 84 -6.65 0.49 29.36
CA GLY A 84 -6.65 1.45 30.47
C GLY A 84 -7.99 2.18 30.69
N LYS A 85 -8.98 2.00 29.80
CA LYS A 85 -10.28 2.70 29.84
C LYS A 85 -11.44 1.71 29.67
N SER A 86 -11.63 0.83 30.65
CA SER A 86 -12.67 -0.21 30.60
C SER A 86 -14.10 0.36 30.55
N ASP A 87 -14.33 1.52 31.15
CA ASP A 87 -15.57 2.29 31.09
C ASP A 87 -15.93 2.79 29.69
N ARG A 88 -14.92 3.04 28.84
CA ARG A 88 -15.11 3.45 27.43
C ARG A 88 -14.97 2.30 26.43
N SER A 89 -14.80 1.06 26.91
CA SER A 89 -14.59 -0.11 26.06
C SER A 89 -15.91 -0.74 25.62
N ARG A 90 -16.06 -0.96 24.30
CA ARG A 90 -17.29 -1.52 23.71
C ARG A 90 -17.64 -2.89 24.27
N VAL A 91 -16.65 -3.74 24.58
CA VAL A 91 -16.91 -5.06 25.17
C VAL A 91 -17.65 -4.95 26.50
N ILE A 92 -17.31 -3.96 27.33
CA ILE A 92 -17.96 -3.75 28.62
C ILE A 92 -19.36 -3.17 28.42
N GLU A 93 -19.51 -2.24 27.48
CA GLU A 93 -20.82 -1.68 27.12
C GLU A 93 -21.83 -2.77 26.73
N VAL A 94 -21.44 -3.72 25.86
CA VAL A 94 -22.34 -4.80 25.44
C VAL A 94 -22.60 -5.84 26.54
N LEU A 95 -21.66 -6.06 27.46
CA LEU A 95 -21.85 -6.96 28.60
C LEU A 95 -22.80 -6.38 29.65
N GLU A 96 -22.83 -5.05 29.81
CA GLU A 96 -23.69 -4.33 30.76
C GLU A 96 -24.99 -3.81 30.12
N ALA A 97 -25.15 -3.95 28.80
CA ALA A 97 -26.30 -3.45 28.08
C ALA A 97 -27.62 -4.07 28.57
N ARG A 98 -28.69 -3.27 28.51
CA ARG A 98 -30.06 -3.72 28.79
C ARG A 98 -30.86 -3.99 27.52
N ASP A 99 -30.45 -3.41 26.40
CA ASP A 99 -31.12 -3.60 25.11
C ASP A 99 -30.84 -5.02 24.59
N PRO A 100 -31.89 -5.85 24.38
CA PRO A 100 -31.74 -7.21 23.88
C PRO A 100 -31.09 -7.29 22.49
N LYS A 101 -31.04 -6.19 21.72
CA LYS A 101 -30.39 -6.17 20.39
C LYS A 101 -28.86 -6.13 20.44
N ILE A 102 -28.27 -5.67 21.53
CA ILE A 102 -26.82 -5.46 21.63
C ILE A 102 -26.19 -6.12 22.85
N VAL A 103 -27.00 -6.61 23.80
CA VAL A 103 -26.50 -7.29 25.00
C VAL A 103 -25.79 -8.59 24.65
N MET A 104 -24.67 -8.85 25.33
CA MET A 104 -23.90 -10.08 25.20
C MET A 104 -23.79 -10.81 26.55
N PRO A 105 -23.87 -12.16 26.56
CA PRO A 105 -24.16 -13.01 25.41
C PRO A 105 -25.63 -12.88 24.96
N ALA A 106 -25.86 -12.95 23.64
CA ALA A 106 -27.20 -12.81 23.06
C ALA A 106 -28.14 -13.96 23.45
N VAL A 107 -27.57 -15.12 23.75
CA VAL A 107 -28.24 -16.33 24.23
C VAL A 107 -27.44 -16.89 25.41
N GLY A 108 -28.11 -17.42 26.42
CA GLY A 108 -27.46 -18.02 27.61
C GLY A 108 -27.43 -17.10 28.83
N GLU A 109 -26.69 -17.52 29.85
CA GLU A 109 -26.59 -16.79 31.12
C GLU A 109 -25.69 -15.55 31.00
N ARG A 110 -26.14 -14.44 31.58
CA ARG A 110 -25.33 -13.23 31.71
C ARG A 110 -24.12 -13.45 32.62
N LEU A 111 -23.05 -12.71 32.32
CA LEU A 111 -21.88 -12.67 33.18
C LEU A 111 -22.25 -12.09 34.55
N LYS A 112 -21.68 -12.67 35.60
CA LYS A 112 -21.84 -12.17 36.97
C LYS A 112 -21.09 -10.84 37.13
N PRO A 113 -21.53 -9.94 38.02
CA PRO A 113 -20.83 -8.68 38.28
C PRO A 113 -19.34 -8.85 38.60
N ALA A 114 -18.96 -9.94 39.29
CA ALA A 114 -17.57 -10.26 39.59
C ALA A 114 -16.75 -10.66 38.35
N GLU A 115 -17.36 -11.34 37.37
CA GLU A 115 -16.72 -11.68 36.09
C GLU A 115 -16.49 -10.41 35.26
N ILE A 116 -17.49 -9.52 35.19
CA ILE A 116 -17.37 -8.22 34.51
C ILE A 116 -16.30 -7.35 35.20
N ALA A 117 -16.27 -7.30 36.52
CA ALA A 117 -15.23 -6.58 37.27
C ALA A 117 -13.81 -7.11 36.99
N THR A 118 -13.68 -8.43 36.78
CA THR A 118 -12.40 -9.06 36.39
C THR A 118 -11.98 -8.61 35.00
N LEU A 119 -12.89 -8.59 34.03
CA LEU A 119 -12.63 -8.10 32.67
C LEU A 119 -12.28 -6.60 32.65
N ARG A 120 -12.97 -5.78 33.45
CA ARG A 120 -12.64 -4.35 33.61
C ARG A 120 -11.21 -4.20 34.12
N LYS A 121 -10.86 -4.89 35.21
CA LYS A 121 -9.49 -4.86 35.77
C LYS A 121 -8.45 -5.35 34.76
N TRP A 122 -8.78 -6.33 33.93
CA TRP A 122 -7.90 -6.82 32.86
C TRP A 122 -7.62 -5.78 31.79
N ILE A 123 -8.67 -5.11 31.32
CA ILE A 123 -8.57 -4.01 30.35
C ILE A 123 -7.76 -2.86 30.94
N ASP A 124 -8.05 -2.48 32.19
CA ASP A 124 -7.41 -1.36 32.87
C ASP A 124 -5.92 -1.64 33.18
N ASN A 125 -5.56 -2.91 33.36
CA ASN A 125 -4.18 -3.36 33.58
C ASN A 125 -3.39 -3.68 32.29
N GLY A 126 -3.82 -3.17 31.13
CA GLY A 126 -3.01 -3.29 29.92
C GLY A 126 -3.41 -4.39 28.94
N LEU A 127 -4.54 -5.10 29.16
CA LEU A 127 -4.97 -6.23 28.32
C LEU A 127 -3.86 -7.29 28.16
N THR A 128 -3.31 -7.75 29.28
CA THR A 128 -2.26 -8.79 29.31
C THR A 128 -2.72 -10.05 28.57
N TRP A 129 -1.92 -10.58 27.67
CA TRP A 129 -2.26 -11.73 26.83
C TRP A 129 -1.21 -12.84 27.00
N ASP A 130 -1.60 -14.09 26.72
CA ASP A 130 -0.71 -15.25 26.76
C ASP A 130 -0.63 -15.87 25.36
N ASP A 131 0.40 -15.47 24.60
CA ASP A 131 0.59 -15.91 23.21
C ASP A 131 0.93 -17.41 23.09
N GLU A 132 1.40 -18.05 24.16
CA GLU A 132 1.62 -19.50 24.16
C GLU A 132 0.30 -20.25 24.28
N LEU A 133 -0.65 -19.72 25.05
CA LEU A 133 -1.97 -20.30 25.25
C LEU A 133 -2.92 -19.99 24.09
N LEU A 134 -2.88 -18.76 23.59
CA LEU A 134 -3.71 -18.25 22.49
C LEU A 134 -2.80 -17.56 21.46
N PRO A 135 -2.08 -18.35 20.65
CA PRO A 135 -1.21 -17.79 19.61
C PRO A 135 -2.05 -17.08 18.53
N THR A 136 -1.51 -16.01 17.96
CA THR A 136 -2.10 -15.36 16.78
C THR A 136 -2.35 -16.41 15.69
N PRO A 137 -3.61 -16.62 15.25
CA PRO A 137 -3.91 -17.64 14.26
C PRO A 137 -3.17 -17.35 12.96
N LYS A 138 -2.45 -18.36 12.45
CA LYS A 138 -1.92 -18.30 11.09
C LYS A 138 -3.09 -18.41 10.13
N VAL A 139 -3.29 -17.38 9.31
CA VAL A 139 -4.25 -17.42 8.22
C VAL A 139 -3.77 -18.50 7.23
N LYS A 140 -4.54 -19.59 7.12
CA LYS A 140 -4.27 -20.71 6.21
C LYS A 140 -5.44 -20.87 5.25
N SER A 141 -5.14 -21.27 4.04
CA SER A 141 -6.11 -21.74 3.06
C SER A 141 -5.69 -23.11 2.59
N ASP A 142 -6.64 -23.96 2.21
CA ASP A 142 -6.37 -25.19 1.46
C ASP A 142 -6.51 -24.98 -0.05
N HIS A 143 -6.91 -23.78 -0.48
CA HIS A 143 -7.03 -23.45 -1.89
C HIS A 143 -5.64 -23.39 -2.54
N TRP A 144 -5.51 -24.00 -3.72
CA TRP A 144 -4.24 -24.18 -4.42
C TRP A 144 -3.51 -22.85 -4.70
N ALA A 145 -4.24 -21.78 -4.98
CA ALA A 145 -3.68 -20.46 -5.30
C ALA A 145 -2.94 -19.79 -4.13
N PHE A 146 -3.20 -20.22 -2.89
CA PHE A 146 -2.53 -19.73 -1.69
C PHE A 146 -1.48 -20.70 -1.16
N GLN A 147 -1.20 -21.79 -1.88
CA GLN A 147 -0.11 -22.70 -1.53
C GLN A 147 1.21 -22.20 -2.13
N PRO A 148 2.35 -22.45 -1.46
CA PRO A 148 3.65 -22.23 -2.07
C PRO A 148 3.79 -23.02 -3.38
N VAL A 149 4.22 -22.33 -4.44
CA VAL A 149 4.48 -22.96 -5.74
C VAL A 149 5.63 -23.96 -5.60
N ARG A 150 5.39 -25.21 -6.00
CA ARG A 150 6.41 -26.26 -6.05
C ARG A 150 6.68 -26.64 -7.50
N ARG A 151 7.95 -26.64 -7.91
CA ARG A 151 8.34 -27.08 -9.26
C ARG A 151 8.02 -28.57 -9.41
N ALA A 152 7.16 -28.90 -10.36
CA ALA A 152 6.87 -30.29 -10.72
C ALA A 152 8.04 -30.89 -11.51
N THR A 153 8.26 -32.20 -11.37
CA THR A 153 9.16 -32.94 -12.25
C THR A 153 8.35 -33.84 -13.19
N VAL A 154 8.91 -34.10 -14.36
CA VAL A 154 8.33 -35.02 -15.31
C VAL A 154 9.07 -36.34 -15.15
N ALA A 155 8.39 -37.39 -14.70
CA ALA A 155 9.01 -38.71 -14.63
C ALA A 155 9.27 -39.23 -16.05
N THR A 156 10.32 -40.05 -16.20
CA THR A 156 10.77 -40.67 -17.46
C THR A 156 9.72 -41.54 -18.18
N GLY A 157 8.53 -41.76 -17.58
CA GLY A 157 7.39 -42.46 -18.18
C GLY A 157 6.28 -41.57 -18.75
N GLY A 158 6.47 -40.25 -18.86
CA GLY A 158 5.48 -39.34 -19.47
C GLY A 158 4.23 -39.08 -18.64
N SER A 159 4.26 -39.46 -17.35
CA SER A 159 3.30 -39.05 -16.34
C SER A 159 3.93 -37.98 -15.45
N PRO A 160 3.25 -36.85 -15.21
CA PRO A 160 3.75 -35.84 -14.28
C PRO A 160 3.76 -36.42 -12.86
N VAL A 161 4.93 -36.37 -12.21
CA VAL A 161 5.09 -36.80 -10.82
C VAL A 161 5.63 -35.60 -10.05
N VAL A 162 4.94 -35.17 -9.00
CA VAL A 162 5.48 -34.12 -8.13
C VAL A 162 6.56 -34.74 -7.24
N SER A 163 7.78 -34.88 -7.75
CA SER A 163 8.96 -35.18 -6.94
C SER A 163 10.01 -34.10 -7.12
N GLY A 164 10.68 -33.69 -6.04
CA GLY A 164 11.79 -32.75 -6.15
C GLY A 164 12.95 -33.34 -6.95
N THR A 165 13.67 -32.47 -7.67
CA THR A 165 15.05 -32.64 -8.17
C THR A 165 15.31 -33.62 -9.32
N GLY A 166 14.55 -33.57 -10.42
CA GLY A 166 14.86 -34.32 -11.65
C GLY A 166 14.81 -33.45 -12.91
N GLU A 167 15.77 -33.62 -13.83
CA GLU A 167 15.71 -33.05 -15.18
C GLU A 167 14.61 -33.74 -16.02
N PRO A 168 13.77 -32.98 -16.75
CA PRO A 168 12.73 -33.56 -17.59
C PRO A 168 13.33 -34.26 -18.82
N PRO A 169 12.74 -35.39 -19.29
CA PRO A 169 13.14 -36.02 -20.53
C PRO A 169 12.86 -35.11 -21.75
N VAL A 170 13.63 -35.31 -22.82
CA VAL A 170 13.58 -34.56 -24.10
C VAL A 170 12.23 -34.77 -24.80
N ALA A 171 11.20 -34.06 -24.33
CA ALA A 171 9.97 -33.76 -25.04
C ALA A 171 9.93 -32.24 -25.30
N THR A 172 9.36 -31.87 -26.43
CA THR A 172 9.41 -30.56 -27.09
C THR A 172 8.89 -29.37 -26.28
N ASN A 173 8.15 -29.57 -25.20
CA ASN A 173 7.89 -28.60 -24.15
C ASN A 173 7.41 -29.36 -22.90
N PRO A 174 7.94 -29.11 -21.68
CA PRO A 174 7.47 -29.79 -20.47
C PRO A 174 5.96 -29.68 -20.23
N ILE A 175 5.31 -28.60 -20.70
CA ILE A 175 3.87 -28.37 -20.60
C ILE A 175 3.08 -29.43 -21.38
N ASP A 176 3.57 -29.85 -22.55
CA ASP A 176 2.89 -30.81 -23.43
C ASP A 176 2.71 -32.17 -22.75
N VAL A 177 3.62 -32.54 -21.84
CA VAL A 177 3.52 -33.79 -21.09
C VAL A 177 2.29 -33.77 -20.16
N PHE A 178 2.00 -32.64 -19.52
CA PHE A 178 0.82 -32.49 -18.66
C PHE A 178 -0.46 -32.53 -19.50
N ILE A 179 -0.48 -31.85 -20.65
CA ILE A 179 -1.62 -31.82 -21.56
C ILE A 179 -1.89 -33.23 -22.12
N ALA A 180 -0.86 -33.92 -22.61
CA ALA A 180 -0.97 -35.27 -23.17
C ALA A 180 -1.45 -36.29 -22.13
N ALA A 181 -0.99 -36.17 -20.88
CA ALA A 181 -1.48 -37.01 -19.79
C ALA A 181 -2.99 -36.82 -19.58
N LYS A 182 -3.47 -35.57 -19.58
CA LYS A 182 -4.90 -35.28 -19.41
C LYS A 182 -5.73 -35.72 -20.62
N HIS A 183 -5.20 -35.58 -21.84
CA HIS A 183 -5.84 -36.09 -23.05
C HIS A 183 -6.07 -37.60 -23.01
N ARG A 184 -5.04 -38.38 -22.59
CA ARG A 184 -5.16 -39.83 -22.42
C ARG A 184 -6.19 -40.21 -21.38
N GLU A 185 -6.20 -39.53 -20.24
CA GLU A 185 -7.19 -39.75 -19.17
C GLU A 185 -8.63 -39.52 -19.67
N LEU A 186 -8.83 -38.46 -20.45
CA LEU A 186 -10.14 -38.08 -20.99
C LEU A 186 -10.51 -38.82 -22.30
N GLY A 187 -9.61 -39.63 -22.85
CA GLY A 187 -9.81 -40.32 -24.13
C GLY A 187 -9.94 -39.38 -25.33
N VAL A 188 -9.37 -38.18 -25.27
CA VAL A 188 -9.41 -37.19 -26.35
C VAL A 188 -8.10 -37.16 -27.13
N THR A 189 -8.19 -36.98 -28.44
CA THR A 189 -7.04 -36.83 -29.34
C THR A 189 -6.89 -35.36 -29.73
N PRO A 190 -5.66 -34.80 -29.76
CA PRO A 190 -5.40 -33.48 -30.33
C PRO A 190 -5.90 -33.38 -31.78
N ALA A 191 -6.32 -32.18 -32.18
CA ALA A 191 -6.60 -31.89 -33.57
C ALA A 191 -5.30 -31.87 -34.39
N ASP A 192 -5.42 -32.13 -35.69
CA ASP A 192 -4.30 -32.00 -36.62
C ASP A 192 -3.77 -30.56 -36.65
N GLU A 193 -2.48 -30.41 -36.92
CA GLU A 193 -1.85 -29.11 -37.08
C GLU A 193 -2.49 -28.33 -38.23
N ALA A 194 -2.64 -27.02 -38.04
CA ALA A 194 -3.19 -26.16 -39.08
C ALA A 194 -2.23 -26.03 -40.26
N ASP A 195 -2.76 -25.79 -41.46
CA ASP A 195 -1.92 -25.55 -42.64
C ASP A 195 -1.09 -24.27 -42.49
N ARG A 196 0.04 -24.18 -43.22
CA ARG A 196 0.99 -23.07 -43.09
C ARG A 196 0.37 -21.69 -43.34
N ARG A 197 -0.60 -21.55 -44.25
CA ARG A 197 -1.27 -20.26 -44.47
C ARG A 197 -2.12 -19.86 -43.26
N THR A 198 -2.80 -20.83 -42.66
CA THR A 198 -3.54 -20.61 -41.41
C THR A 198 -2.61 -20.27 -40.26
N LEU A 199 -1.46 -20.95 -40.12
CA LEU A 199 -0.49 -20.70 -39.04
C LEU A 199 0.07 -19.27 -39.06
N ILE A 200 0.62 -18.83 -40.19
CA ILE A 200 1.17 -17.46 -40.27
C ILE A 200 0.11 -16.39 -40.04
N ARG A 201 -1.12 -16.60 -40.56
CA ARG A 201 -2.22 -15.67 -40.31
C ARG A 201 -2.54 -15.55 -38.82
N ARG A 202 -2.63 -16.67 -38.10
CA ARG A 202 -2.89 -16.68 -36.65
C ARG A 202 -1.76 -16.00 -35.90
N LEU A 203 -0.52 -16.42 -36.13
CA LEU A 203 0.65 -15.85 -35.47
C LEU A 203 0.77 -14.34 -35.67
N SER A 204 0.61 -13.83 -36.89
CA SER A 204 0.70 -12.39 -37.14
C SER A 204 -0.43 -11.61 -36.44
N LEU A 205 -1.66 -12.13 -36.44
CA LEU A 205 -2.78 -11.48 -35.76
C LEU A 205 -2.64 -11.53 -34.23
N ASP A 206 -2.14 -12.63 -33.68
CA ASP A 206 -1.98 -12.82 -32.24
C ASP A 206 -0.81 -11.99 -31.71
N LEU A 207 0.35 -12.06 -32.37
CA LEU A 207 1.58 -11.39 -31.93
C LEU A 207 1.65 -9.91 -32.32
N LEU A 208 1.21 -9.54 -33.53
CA LEU A 208 1.32 -8.17 -34.04
C LEU A 208 -0.01 -7.43 -34.07
N GLY A 209 -1.14 -8.13 -34.03
CA GLY A 209 -2.46 -7.52 -34.30
C GLY A 209 -2.67 -7.12 -35.75
N LEU A 210 -1.77 -7.52 -36.66
CA LEU A 210 -1.77 -7.16 -38.08
C LEU A 210 -1.81 -8.42 -38.95
N PRO A 211 -2.50 -8.39 -40.10
CA PRO A 211 -2.42 -9.50 -41.06
C PRO A 211 -1.01 -9.58 -41.66
N PRO A 212 -0.50 -10.79 -42.01
CA PRO A 212 0.78 -10.92 -42.70
C PRO A 212 0.72 -10.31 -44.09
N SER A 213 1.85 -9.83 -44.62
CA SER A 213 1.94 -9.42 -46.01
C SER A 213 1.86 -10.64 -46.94
N ARG A 214 1.56 -10.40 -48.23
CA ARG A 214 1.57 -11.48 -49.23
C ARG A 214 2.94 -12.16 -49.31
N ASP A 215 4.00 -11.37 -49.27
CA ASP A 215 5.38 -11.85 -49.41
C ASP A 215 5.78 -12.69 -48.19
N ASP A 216 5.40 -12.28 -46.98
CA ASP A 216 5.63 -13.08 -45.76
C ASP A 216 4.92 -14.45 -45.82
N VAL A 217 3.70 -14.48 -46.37
CA VAL A 217 2.95 -15.74 -46.55
C VAL A 217 3.63 -16.63 -47.58
N GLU A 218 4.04 -16.07 -48.72
CA GLU A 218 4.73 -16.85 -49.78
C GLU A 218 6.08 -17.38 -49.29
N GLU A 219 6.85 -16.57 -48.56
CA GLU A 219 8.11 -16.96 -47.93
C GLU A 219 7.88 -18.11 -46.95
N PHE A 220 6.97 -17.94 -45.97
CA PHE A 220 6.74 -18.96 -44.95
C PHE A 220 6.14 -20.24 -45.53
N VAL A 221 5.19 -20.18 -46.46
CA VAL A 221 4.56 -21.39 -47.02
C VAL A 221 5.56 -22.24 -47.79
N ASN A 222 6.55 -21.62 -48.44
CA ASN A 222 7.55 -22.31 -49.25
C ASN A 222 8.84 -22.66 -48.48
N ASP A 223 8.98 -22.22 -47.24
CA ASP A 223 10.14 -22.52 -46.40
C ASP A 223 10.11 -23.98 -45.91
N SER A 224 10.98 -24.80 -46.47
CA SER A 224 11.10 -26.24 -46.17
C SER A 224 12.04 -26.56 -45.01
N ARG A 225 12.63 -25.55 -44.36
CA ARG A 225 13.49 -25.77 -43.20
C ARG A 225 12.69 -26.40 -42.05
N PRO A 226 13.30 -27.31 -41.28
CA PRO A 226 12.62 -28.00 -40.19
C PRO A 226 12.22 -27.06 -39.04
N ASP A 227 12.86 -25.89 -38.93
CA ASP A 227 12.64 -24.86 -37.90
C ASP A 227 11.95 -23.59 -38.45
N ALA A 228 11.30 -23.69 -39.62
CA ALA A 228 10.70 -22.54 -40.29
C ALA A 228 9.61 -21.84 -39.44
N TYR A 229 8.90 -22.60 -38.60
CA TYR A 229 7.88 -22.06 -37.71
C TYR A 229 8.51 -21.22 -36.59
N GLU A 230 9.55 -21.74 -35.94
CA GLU A 230 10.30 -21.08 -34.87
C GLU A 230 10.94 -19.79 -35.39
N GLN A 231 11.56 -19.83 -36.57
CA GLN A 231 12.12 -18.63 -37.19
C GLN A 231 11.06 -17.58 -37.54
N LEU A 232 9.86 -18.00 -37.96
CA LEU A 232 8.73 -17.08 -38.14
C LEU A 232 8.35 -16.44 -36.81
N VAL A 233 8.23 -17.23 -35.73
CA VAL A 233 7.91 -16.72 -34.39
C VAL A 233 8.95 -15.70 -33.93
N ASP A 234 10.24 -16.02 -34.04
CA ASP A 234 11.33 -15.10 -33.65
C ASP A 234 11.28 -13.78 -34.44
N ARG A 235 11.02 -13.84 -35.75
CA ARG A 235 10.86 -12.64 -36.59
C ARG A 235 9.67 -11.79 -36.15
N LEU A 236 8.55 -12.43 -35.79
CA LEU A 236 7.36 -11.71 -35.32
C LEU A 236 7.59 -11.10 -33.93
N LEU A 237 8.23 -11.81 -33.01
CA LEU A 237 8.57 -11.28 -31.68
C LEU A 237 9.57 -10.12 -31.75
N ALA A 238 10.49 -10.12 -32.72
CA ALA A 238 11.44 -9.04 -32.95
C ALA A 238 10.84 -7.79 -33.63
N SER A 239 9.57 -7.85 -34.09
CA SER A 239 8.90 -6.72 -34.74
C SER A 239 8.50 -5.66 -33.71
N PRO A 240 8.72 -4.35 -33.96
CA PRO A 240 8.24 -3.29 -33.07
C PRO A 240 6.73 -3.33 -32.79
N ALA A 241 5.95 -3.85 -33.74
CA ALA A 241 4.51 -4.01 -33.61
C ALA A 241 4.11 -5.04 -32.54
N TYR A 242 5.02 -5.96 -32.15
CA TYR A 242 4.79 -6.88 -31.03
C TYR A 242 4.58 -6.11 -29.73
N GLY A 243 5.51 -5.21 -29.39
CA GLY A 243 5.39 -4.37 -28.20
C GLY A 243 4.18 -3.44 -28.26
N GLU A 244 3.86 -2.86 -29.42
CA GLU A 244 2.65 -2.05 -29.60
C GLU A 244 1.37 -2.89 -29.35
N ARG A 245 1.33 -4.12 -29.85
CA ARG A 245 0.18 -5.02 -29.68
C ARG A 245 -0.01 -5.42 -28.22
N TRP A 246 1.05 -5.90 -27.58
CA TRP A 246 1.01 -6.45 -26.22
C TRP A 246 0.94 -5.36 -25.14
N ALA A 247 1.55 -4.20 -25.37
CA ALA A 247 1.43 -3.07 -24.46
C ALA A 247 -0.03 -2.64 -24.25
N ARG A 248 -0.89 -2.71 -25.28
CA ARG A 248 -2.33 -2.36 -25.12
C ARG A 248 -3.00 -3.19 -24.03
N HIS A 249 -2.70 -4.50 -23.97
CA HIS A 249 -3.25 -5.38 -22.94
C HIS A 249 -2.77 -4.99 -21.54
N TRP A 250 -1.49 -4.61 -21.42
CA TRP A 250 -0.96 -4.11 -20.16
C TRP A 250 -1.52 -2.73 -19.78
N LEU A 251 -1.69 -1.83 -20.75
CA LEU A 251 -2.19 -0.48 -20.51
C LEU A 251 -3.64 -0.48 -20.00
N ASP A 252 -4.46 -1.46 -20.43
CA ASP A 252 -5.78 -1.71 -19.85
C ASP A 252 -5.68 -2.10 -18.37
N VAL A 253 -4.76 -3.00 -18.01
CA VAL A 253 -4.50 -3.42 -16.63
C VAL A 253 -3.98 -2.27 -15.77
N ALA A 254 -3.10 -1.44 -16.35
CA ALA A 254 -2.55 -0.24 -15.71
C ALA A 254 -3.57 0.91 -15.62
N ARG A 255 -4.75 0.77 -16.25
CA ARG A 255 -5.82 1.79 -16.28
C ARG A 255 -5.31 3.09 -16.89
N TRP A 256 -4.43 2.97 -17.88
CA TRP A 256 -3.78 4.09 -18.53
C TRP A 256 -4.74 4.81 -19.47
N ALA A 257 -4.65 6.14 -19.50
CA ALA A 257 -5.32 7.00 -20.46
C ALA A 257 -4.51 8.29 -20.67
N GLU A 258 -4.67 8.92 -21.83
CA GLU A 258 -4.12 10.25 -22.12
C GLU A 258 -4.97 11.40 -21.55
N SER A 259 -5.98 11.06 -20.73
CA SER A 259 -6.86 11.99 -20.04
C SER A 259 -7.41 11.38 -18.74
N GLU A 260 -8.00 12.21 -17.87
CA GLU A 260 -8.52 11.78 -16.56
C GLU A 260 -9.79 10.91 -16.64
N GLY A 261 -10.67 11.16 -17.62
CA GLY A 261 -11.83 10.31 -17.93
C GLY A 261 -12.87 10.09 -16.80
N TYR A 262 -12.79 10.83 -15.68
CA TYR A 262 -13.68 10.67 -14.52
C TYR A 262 -14.79 11.74 -14.53
N GLU A 263 -14.75 12.73 -13.65
CA GLU A 263 -15.76 13.82 -13.60
C GLU A 263 -15.50 14.93 -14.61
N SER A 264 -14.22 15.19 -14.89
CA SER A 264 -13.77 16.07 -15.95
C SER A 264 -12.73 15.32 -16.78
N ASN A 265 -12.66 15.67 -18.08
CA ASN A 265 -11.77 15.00 -19.01
C ASN A 265 -10.58 15.89 -19.38
N HIS A 266 -9.73 16.19 -18.40
CA HIS A 266 -8.49 16.94 -18.64
C HIS A 266 -7.45 16.06 -19.32
N SER A 267 -6.65 16.65 -20.22
CA SER A 267 -5.56 15.95 -20.89
C SER A 267 -4.39 15.69 -19.94
N ARG A 268 -3.81 14.49 -20.01
CA ARG A 268 -2.54 14.11 -19.41
C ARG A 268 -1.43 14.21 -20.46
N PRO A 269 -0.81 15.39 -20.63
CA PRO A 269 0.03 15.71 -21.80
C PRO A 269 1.29 14.85 -21.94
N PHE A 270 1.74 14.23 -20.85
CA PHE A 270 2.96 13.40 -20.82
C PHE A 270 2.66 11.93 -20.54
N ALA A 271 1.38 11.52 -20.52
CA ALA A 271 1.01 10.13 -20.26
C ALA A 271 1.57 9.14 -21.30
N TRP A 272 1.82 9.63 -22.53
CA TRP A 272 2.45 8.86 -23.59
C TRP A 272 3.83 8.29 -23.21
N ARG A 273 4.57 8.91 -22.28
CA ARG A 273 5.88 8.40 -21.84
C ARG A 273 5.75 7.04 -21.16
N TYR A 274 4.72 6.85 -20.34
CA TYR A 274 4.45 5.55 -19.72
C TYR A 274 3.99 4.51 -20.75
N ARG A 275 3.15 4.90 -21.72
CA ARG A 275 2.78 4.03 -22.86
C ARG A 275 4.02 3.54 -23.59
N ASP A 276 4.91 4.44 -23.96
CA ASP A 276 6.13 4.12 -24.70
C ASP A 276 7.10 3.28 -23.86
N TYR A 277 7.19 3.53 -22.54
CA TYR A 277 7.92 2.65 -21.61
C TYR A 277 7.40 1.20 -21.66
N VAL A 278 6.08 1.00 -21.61
CA VAL A 278 5.48 -0.35 -21.66
C VAL A 278 5.76 -1.01 -23.02
N ILE A 279 5.59 -0.29 -24.12
CA ILE A 279 5.92 -0.79 -25.48
C ILE A 279 7.37 -1.24 -25.54
N ASN A 280 8.29 -0.42 -25.04
CA ASN A 280 9.71 -0.73 -25.04
C ASN A 280 10.05 -1.90 -24.10
N ALA A 281 9.36 -2.04 -22.96
CA ALA A 281 9.55 -3.17 -22.06
C ALA A 281 9.23 -4.51 -22.73
N PHE A 282 8.16 -4.59 -23.53
CA PHE A 282 7.85 -5.78 -24.34
C PHE A 282 8.87 -6.00 -25.46
N ASN A 283 9.20 -4.95 -26.22
CA ASN A 283 10.14 -5.08 -27.35
C ASN A 283 11.57 -5.41 -26.95
N SER A 284 11.97 -5.09 -25.72
CA SER A 284 13.29 -5.41 -25.16
C SER A 284 13.33 -6.69 -24.32
N ASP A 285 12.22 -7.43 -24.26
CA ASP A 285 12.05 -8.61 -23.40
C ASP A 285 12.50 -8.35 -21.95
N LYS A 286 12.02 -7.22 -21.38
CA LYS A 286 12.40 -6.79 -20.03
C LYS A 286 12.02 -7.87 -19.02
N PRO A 287 12.96 -8.32 -18.14
CA PRO A 287 12.65 -9.30 -17.11
C PRO A 287 11.44 -8.86 -16.28
N PHE A 288 10.47 -9.77 -16.11
CA PHE A 288 9.21 -9.44 -15.46
C PHE A 288 9.40 -8.90 -14.03
N ASP A 289 10.38 -9.41 -13.29
CA ASP A 289 10.69 -8.92 -11.94
C ASP A 289 11.25 -7.49 -11.94
N GLU A 290 12.02 -7.11 -12.97
CA GLU A 290 12.46 -5.72 -13.17
C GLU A 290 11.28 -4.83 -13.55
N PHE A 291 10.43 -5.26 -14.49
CA PHE A 291 9.23 -4.55 -14.90
C PHE A 291 8.28 -4.27 -13.73
N VAL A 292 8.08 -5.25 -12.83
CA VAL A 292 7.29 -5.08 -11.60
C VAL A 292 7.96 -4.08 -10.65
N ARG A 293 9.26 -4.22 -10.38
CA ARG A 293 9.98 -3.31 -9.47
C ARG A 293 9.94 -1.86 -9.96
N GLN A 294 10.15 -1.63 -11.25
CA GLN A 294 10.12 -0.29 -11.84
C GLN A 294 8.74 0.36 -11.71
N GLN A 295 7.65 -0.40 -11.87
CA GLN A 295 6.30 0.15 -11.77
C GLN A 295 5.84 0.45 -10.33
N ILE A 296 6.29 -0.34 -9.35
CA ILE A 296 5.88 -0.19 -7.95
C ILE A 296 6.81 0.72 -7.15
N ALA A 297 8.12 0.71 -7.45
CA ALA A 297 9.14 1.37 -6.64
C ALA A 297 10.16 2.14 -7.49
N GLY A 298 9.80 2.54 -8.71
CA GLY A 298 10.70 3.19 -9.65
C GLY A 298 11.32 4.51 -9.15
N ASP A 299 10.62 5.22 -8.27
CA ASP A 299 11.14 6.40 -7.58
C ASP A 299 12.15 6.07 -6.47
N GLU A 300 12.22 4.81 -6.03
CA GLU A 300 13.14 4.34 -4.97
C GLU A 300 14.41 3.68 -5.53
N LEU A 301 14.37 3.19 -6.77
CA LEU A 301 15.48 2.44 -7.37
C LEU A 301 16.75 3.28 -7.54
N GLN A 302 17.91 2.69 -7.23
CA GLN A 302 19.22 3.31 -7.41
C GLN A 302 20.08 2.53 -8.42
N PRO A 303 20.88 3.21 -9.27
CA PRO A 303 20.97 4.67 -9.41
C PRO A 303 19.69 5.29 -10.02
N TYR A 304 19.57 6.61 -9.95
CA TYR A 304 18.44 7.34 -10.56
C TYR A 304 18.34 7.06 -12.06
N SER A 305 17.12 6.86 -12.55
CA SER A 305 16.79 6.77 -13.97
C SER A 305 15.43 7.43 -14.25
N ASP A 306 15.37 8.26 -15.28
CA ASP A 306 14.10 8.82 -15.78
C ASP A 306 13.14 7.69 -16.20
N GLU A 307 13.65 6.60 -16.76
CA GLU A 307 12.85 5.43 -17.17
C GLU A 307 12.14 4.79 -15.96
N ASN A 308 12.87 4.57 -14.86
CA ASN A 308 12.29 4.02 -13.63
C ASN A 308 11.21 4.95 -13.07
N LEU A 309 11.44 6.26 -13.10
CA LEU A 309 10.45 7.23 -12.65
C LEU A 309 9.21 7.22 -13.56
N ILE A 310 9.38 7.15 -14.87
CA ILE A 310 8.28 7.03 -15.85
C ILE A 310 7.46 5.76 -15.60
N ALA A 311 8.11 4.65 -15.25
CA ALA A 311 7.45 3.38 -14.98
C ALA A 311 6.44 3.46 -13.81
N THR A 312 6.66 4.36 -12.84
CA THR A 312 5.68 4.62 -11.76
C THR A 312 4.35 5.21 -12.25
N GLY A 313 4.24 5.54 -13.55
CA GLY A 313 2.98 5.86 -14.23
C GLY A 313 1.88 4.82 -14.02
N PHE A 314 2.23 3.55 -13.71
CA PHE A 314 1.27 2.53 -13.26
C PHE A 314 0.47 2.98 -12.02
N LEU A 315 1.17 3.51 -11.01
CA LEU A 315 0.57 4.01 -9.77
C LEU A 315 -0.12 5.36 -10.00
N SER A 316 0.47 6.21 -10.85
CA SER A 316 -0.09 7.54 -11.16
C SER A 316 -1.25 7.54 -12.12
N ALA A 317 -1.56 6.40 -12.73
CA ALA A 317 -2.77 6.23 -13.52
C ALA A 317 -4.04 6.29 -12.67
N ALA A 318 -3.92 6.37 -11.34
CA ALA A 318 -5.03 6.50 -10.42
C ALA A 318 -6.01 7.62 -10.81
N ARG A 319 -7.30 7.36 -10.54
CA ARG A 319 -8.36 8.34 -10.77
C ARG A 319 -8.31 9.40 -9.70
N ILE A 320 -8.46 10.66 -10.10
CA ILE A 320 -8.53 11.78 -9.18
C ILE A 320 -9.80 12.59 -9.49
N SER A 321 -10.59 12.92 -8.46
CA SER A 321 -11.82 13.73 -8.59
C SER A 321 -11.53 15.22 -8.75
N SER A 322 -12.08 15.84 -9.78
CA SER A 322 -11.79 17.22 -10.15
C SER A 322 -12.43 18.28 -9.24
N ASN A 323 -13.38 17.86 -8.39
CA ASN A 323 -14.16 18.74 -7.53
C ASN A 323 -14.28 18.22 -6.08
N GLU A 324 -13.52 17.20 -5.70
CA GLU A 324 -13.50 16.74 -4.30
C GLU A 324 -12.73 17.73 -3.43
N GLU A 325 -13.46 18.38 -2.52
CA GLU A 325 -12.92 19.37 -1.58
C GLU A 325 -12.41 18.70 -0.29
N ASP A 326 -12.80 17.46 -0.02
CA ASP A 326 -12.25 16.67 1.07
C ASP A 326 -10.94 15.97 0.64
N LYS A 327 -9.81 16.65 0.83
CA LYS A 327 -8.47 16.12 0.50
C LYS A 327 -8.19 14.74 1.13
N TRP A 328 -8.79 14.43 2.28
CA TRP A 328 -8.59 13.13 2.92
C TRP A 328 -9.34 12.05 2.15
N ARG A 329 -10.59 12.33 1.73
CA ARG A 329 -11.35 11.44 0.86
C ARG A 329 -10.65 11.25 -0.47
N GLN A 330 -10.24 12.34 -1.14
CA GLN A 330 -9.53 12.26 -2.40
C GLN A 330 -8.23 11.45 -2.28
N ARG A 331 -7.45 11.67 -1.21
CA ARG A 331 -6.22 10.89 -0.94
C ARG A 331 -6.54 9.42 -0.73
N ASN A 332 -7.57 9.12 0.06
CA ASN A 332 -8.00 7.75 0.30
C ASN A 332 -8.45 7.07 -1.00
N ASP A 333 -9.20 7.75 -1.86
CA ASP A 333 -9.68 7.18 -3.13
C ASP A 333 -8.52 6.86 -4.08
N VAL A 334 -7.52 7.75 -4.16
CA VAL A 334 -6.27 7.48 -4.89
C VAL A 334 -5.52 6.28 -4.31
N LEU A 335 -5.39 6.20 -2.98
CA LEU A 335 -4.71 5.08 -2.32
C LEU A 335 -5.46 3.75 -2.50
N VAL A 336 -6.79 3.77 -2.44
CA VAL A 336 -7.67 2.61 -2.68
C VAL A 336 -7.48 2.12 -4.11
N ASP A 337 -7.51 3.04 -5.07
CA ASP A 337 -7.30 2.77 -6.48
C ASP A 337 -5.93 2.13 -6.75
N ILE A 338 -4.85 2.71 -6.22
CA ILE A 338 -3.48 2.18 -6.30
C ILE A 338 -3.38 0.78 -5.67
N THR A 339 -3.93 0.60 -4.47
CA THR A 339 -3.88 -0.68 -3.74
C THR A 339 -4.59 -1.77 -4.52
N ASN A 340 -5.78 -1.45 -5.05
CA ASN A 340 -6.60 -2.38 -5.82
C ASN A 340 -5.96 -2.75 -7.15
N ALA A 341 -5.40 -1.77 -7.86
CA ALA A 341 -4.71 -2.00 -9.13
C ALA A 341 -3.48 -2.88 -8.93
N THR A 342 -2.68 -2.60 -7.89
CA THR A 342 -1.50 -3.39 -7.53
C THR A 342 -1.89 -4.83 -7.20
N ALA A 343 -2.92 -5.04 -6.37
CA ALA A 343 -3.38 -6.38 -5.99
C ALA A 343 -3.92 -7.15 -7.21
N ASN A 344 -4.74 -6.52 -8.05
CA ASN A 344 -5.30 -7.15 -9.24
C ASN A 344 -4.19 -7.51 -10.26
N ALA A 345 -3.27 -6.58 -10.54
CA ALA A 345 -2.26 -6.76 -11.59
C ALA A 345 -1.16 -7.75 -11.22
N PHE A 346 -0.67 -7.70 -9.97
CA PHE A 346 0.53 -8.46 -9.57
C PHE A 346 0.25 -9.64 -8.65
N LEU A 347 -0.83 -9.61 -7.87
CA LEU A 347 -1.22 -10.73 -7.01
C LEU A 347 -2.32 -11.59 -7.64
N GLY A 348 -3.04 -11.06 -8.64
CA GLY A 348 -4.22 -11.71 -9.19
C GLY A 348 -5.37 -11.81 -8.17
N LEU A 349 -5.42 -10.90 -7.19
CA LEU A 349 -6.38 -10.93 -6.08
C LEU A 349 -7.29 -9.69 -6.07
N THR A 350 -8.59 -9.92 -5.98
CA THR A 350 -9.59 -8.86 -5.82
C THR A 350 -9.79 -8.51 -4.35
N MET A 351 -8.94 -7.63 -3.81
CA MET A 351 -8.95 -7.28 -2.40
C MET A 351 -10.00 -6.21 -2.01
N GLN A 352 -10.80 -5.71 -2.95
CA GLN A 352 -11.66 -4.52 -2.75
C GLN A 352 -12.68 -4.70 -1.63
N CYS A 353 -13.27 -5.90 -1.45
CA CYS A 353 -14.20 -6.15 -0.35
C CYS A 353 -13.55 -5.94 1.02
N ALA A 354 -12.24 -6.27 1.14
CA ALA A 354 -11.45 -6.13 2.35
C ALA A 354 -11.32 -4.67 2.83
N GLN A 355 -11.61 -3.68 1.98
CA GLN A 355 -11.61 -2.27 2.36
C GLN A 355 -12.60 -1.96 3.50
N CYS A 356 -13.78 -2.57 3.50
CA CYS A 356 -14.84 -2.26 4.46
C CYS A 356 -15.10 -3.38 5.48
N HIS A 357 -14.85 -4.62 5.10
CA HIS A 357 -15.03 -5.79 5.96
C HIS A 357 -14.11 -6.90 5.48
N ASN A 358 -13.76 -7.88 6.33
CA ASN A 358 -12.97 -9.04 5.88
C ASN A 358 -13.55 -9.63 4.60
N HIS A 359 -12.69 -10.03 3.66
CA HIS A 359 -13.13 -10.51 2.36
C HIS A 359 -14.09 -11.70 2.52
N LYS A 360 -15.13 -11.74 1.68
CA LYS A 360 -16.27 -12.66 1.86
C LYS A 360 -15.87 -14.13 1.78
N SER A 361 -14.95 -14.47 0.88
CA SER A 361 -14.60 -15.85 0.54
C SER A 361 -13.10 -16.11 0.70
N ASP A 362 -12.28 -15.21 0.18
CA ASP A 362 -10.82 -15.31 0.37
C ASP A 362 -10.38 -14.98 1.79
N PRO A 363 -9.32 -15.63 2.29
CA PRO A 363 -8.77 -15.46 3.63
C PRO A 363 -7.93 -14.17 3.72
N ILE A 364 -8.58 -13.03 3.45
CA ILE A 364 -7.97 -11.71 3.41
C ILE A 364 -8.73 -10.83 4.39
N THR A 365 -8.04 -10.36 5.42
CA THR A 365 -8.64 -9.48 6.43
C THR A 365 -8.64 -8.03 5.97
N THR A 366 -9.49 -7.20 6.60
CA THR A 366 -9.41 -5.75 6.42
C THR A 366 -8.06 -5.19 6.84
N ARG A 367 -7.39 -5.78 7.84
CA ARG A 367 -5.99 -5.45 8.16
C ARG A 367 -5.05 -5.70 7.01
N ASP A 368 -5.14 -6.85 6.34
CA ASP A 368 -4.29 -7.18 5.19
C ASP A 368 -4.40 -6.15 4.07
N TYR A 369 -5.63 -5.68 3.81
CA TYR A 369 -5.88 -4.59 2.85
C TYR A 369 -5.10 -3.33 3.21
N TYR A 370 -5.25 -2.84 4.45
CA TYR A 370 -4.61 -1.61 4.88
C TYR A 370 -3.09 -1.76 5.08
N ARG A 371 -2.59 -2.96 5.35
CA ARG A 371 -1.15 -3.26 5.35
C ARG A 371 -0.56 -3.15 3.95
N LEU A 372 -1.27 -3.63 2.91
CA LEU A 372 -0.83 -3.44 1.52
C LEU A 372 -0.89 -1.96 1.14
N GLN A 373 -1.98 -1.27 1.47
CA GLN A 373 -2.12 0.17 1.23
C GLN A 373 -1.02 1.00 1.91
N ALA A 374 -0.55 0.57 3.09
CA ALA A 374 0.47 1.26 3.87
C ALA A 374 1.84 1.40 3.19
N TYR A 375 2.12 0.66 2.09
CA TYR A 375 3.28 0.95 1.24
C TYR A 375 3.18 2.31 0.52
N PHE A 376 1.96 2.77 0.26
CA PHE A 376 1.70 3.93 -0.59
C PHE A 376 1.28 5.19 0.19
N VAL A 377 1.14 5.12 1.52
CA VAL A 377 0.58 6.24 2.29
C VAL A 377 1.54 7.43 2.41
N THR A 378 2.83 7.26 2.11
CA THR A 378 3.84 8.32 2.19
C THR A 378 4.20 8.91 0.83
N GLY A 379 3.54 8.49 -0.25
CA GLY A 379 3.69 9.07 -1.59
C GLY A 379 2.36 9.49 -2.19
N GLN A 380 2.42 10.01 -3.41
CA GLN A 380 1.23 10.32 -4.21
C GLN A 380 1.56 10.47 -5.69
N PRO A 381 0.56 10.32 -6.59
CA PRO A 381 0.66 10.76 -7.97
C PRO A 381 0.96 12.26 -8.06
N ILE A 382 1.97 12.62 -8.84
CA ILE A 382 2.34 14.01 -9.07
C ILE A 382 3.18 14.17 -10.35
N ASP A 383 3.15 15.37 -10.94
CA ASP A 383 4.07 15.72 -12.03
C ASP A 383 5.47 15.95 -11.48
N VAL A 384 6.46 15.30 -12.09
CA VAL A 384 7.86 15.39 -11.69
C VAL A 384 8.71 15.72 -12.92
N ALA A 385 9.64 16.66 -12.76
CA ALA A 385 10.58 17.01 -13.80
C ALA A 385 11.57 15.86 -14.05
N LEU A 386 11.79 15.55 -15.33
CA LEU A 386 12.80 14.60 -15.78
C LEU A 386 14.19 15.25 -15.72
N ARG A 387 15.24 14.43 -15.51
CA ARG A 387 16.63 14.91 -15.42
C ARG A 387 17.47 14.63 -16.66
N ASP A 388 16.88 14.11 -17.73
CA ASP A 388 17.54 13.94 -19.02
C ASP A 388 18.25 15.25 -19.44
N PRO A 389 19.60 15.25 -19.58
CA PRO A 389 20.36 16.45 -19.89
C PRO A 389 20.07 17.05 -21.28
N ALA A 390 19.65 16.24 -22.26
CA ALA A 390 19.27 16.72 -23.58
C ALA A 390 17.91 17.43 -23.53
N LEU A 391 16.91 16.82 -22.88
CA LEU A 391 15.60 17.44 -22.69
C LEU A 391 15.71 18.74 -21.88
N ARG A 392 16.54 18.75 -20.83
CA ARG A 392 16.71 19.94 -19.99
C ARG A 392 17.39 21.09 -20.73
N ARG A 393 18.46 20.81 -21.48
CA ARG A 393 19.14 21.84 -22.30
C ARG A 393 18.21 22.46 -23.35
N ASP A 394 17.41 21.63 -24.01
CA ASP A 394 16.44 22.11 -24.98
C ASP A 394 15.39 23.01 -24.32
N PHE A 395 14.83 22.59 -23.18
CA PHE A 395 13.90 23.39 -22.39
C PHE A 395 14.50 24.74 -21.94
N ASP A 396 15.67 24.73 -21.32
CA ASP A 396 16.31 25.94 -20.80
C ASP A 396 16.66 26.94 -21.92
N SER A 397 17.01 26.46 -23.12
CA SER A 397 17.35 27.31 -24.27
C SER A 397 16.17 28.13 -24.83
N ARG A 398 14.93 27.68 -24.59
CA ARG A 398 13.71 28.28 -25.14
C ARG A 398 12.98 29.17 -24.14
N ARG A 399 13.46 29.25 -22.90
CA ARG A 399 12.79 29.94 -21.80
C ARG A 399 13.37 31.35 -21.59
N PRO A 400 12.54 32.41 -21.49
CA PRO A 400 13.02 33.73 -21.15
C PRO A 400 13.65 33.78 -19.74
N PRO A 401 14.80 34.45 -19.54
CA PRO A 401 15.49 34.53 -18.24
C PRO A 401 14.64 35.15 -17.13
N GLU A 402 13.64 35.95 -17.47
CA GLU A 402 12.72 36.60 -16.54
C GLU A 402 11.61 35.71 -15.98
N TYR A 403 11.42 34.49 -16.49
CA TYR A 403 10.29 33.63 -16.10
C TYR A 403 10.46 33.04 -14.69
N GLU A 404 11.65 32.51 -14.34
CA GLU A 404 11.89 31.98 -12.98
C GLU A 404 11.75 33.05 -11.88
N PRO A 405 12.34 34.25 -12.02
CA PRO A 405 12.11 35.33 -11.05
C PRO A 405 10.64 35.73 -10.91
N ALA A 406 9.88 35.72 -12.01
CA ALA A 406 8.45 36.06 -11.97
C ALA A 406 7.64 35.01 -11.20
N LEU A 407 7.87 33.72 -11.43
CA LEU A 407 7.23 32.64 -10.66
C LEU A 407 7.54 32.75 -9.17
N ALA A 408 8.82 32.89 -8.80
CA ALA A 408 9.24 33.00 -7.41
C ALA A 408 8.55 34.18 -6.70
N LEU A 409 8.42 35.32 -7.39
CA LEU A 409 7.75 36.49 -6.85
C LEU A 409 6.23 36.27 -6.70
N ARG A 410 5.57 35.62 -7.68
CA ARG A 410 4.15 35.25 -7.55
C ARG A 410 3.89 34.37 -6.34
N GLU A 411 4.71 33.33 -6.16
CA GLU A 411 4.57 32.42 -5.01
C GLU A 411 4.81 33.15 -3.68
N SER A 412 5.78 34.06 -3.61
CA SER A 412 5.99 34.90 -2.42
C SER A 412 4.77 35.76 -2.07
N LEU A 413 4.05 36.28 -3.07
CA LEU A 413 2.83 37.07 -2.87
C LEU A 413 1.66 36.20 -2.43
N LEU A 414 1.50 35.02 -3.04
CA LEU A 414 0.49 34.03 -2.65
C LEU A 414 0.71 33.52 -1.22
N GLU A 415 1.96 33.33 -0.80
CA GLU A 415 2.31 32.94 0.57
C GLU A 415 1.90 34.03 1.59
N SER A 416 2.00 35.31 1.21
CA SER A 416 1.46 36.40 2.03
C SER A 416 -0.06 36.34 2.16
N ALA A 417 -0.77 36.13 1.05
CA ALA A 417 -2.21 35.94 1.06
C ALA A 417 -2.65 34.70 1.87
N ARG A 418 -1.87 33.60 1.79
CA ARG A 418 -2.09 32.37 2.55
C ARG A 418 -2.05 32.61 4.05
N ARG A 419 -1.09 33.41 4.54
CA ARG A 419 -1.04 33.77 5.96
C ARG A 419 -2.28 34.54 6.40
N HIS A 420 -2.73 35.52 5.63
CA HIS A 420 -3.94 36.28 5.96
C HIS A 420 -5.20 35.40 5.98
N PHE A 421 -5.35 34.53 4.98
CA PHE A 421 -6.43 33.54 4.93
C PHE A 421 -6.38 32.60 6.15
N ASN A 422 -5.22 32.00 6.44
CA ASN A 422 -5.05 31.10 7.57
C ASN A 422 -5.34 31.78 8.91
N ASP A 423 -4.94 33.05 9.08
CA ASP A 423 -5.23 33.83 10.29
C ASP A 423 -6.74 34.06 10.48
N GLU A 424 -7.47 34.37 9.41
CA GLU A 424 -8.93 34.53 9.45
C GLU A 424 -9.62 33.20 9.82
N VAL A 425 -9.25 32.11 9.14
CA VAL A 425 -9.75 30.77 9.44
C VAL A 425 -9.47 30.42 10.91
N ARG A 426 -8.24 30.62 11.37
CA ARG A 426 -7.84 30.34 12.75
C ARG A 426 -8.68 31.14 13.75
N ARG A 427 -8.99 32.41 13.49
CA ARG A 427 -9.86 33.25 14.34
C ARG A 427 -11.31 32.73 14.42
N SER A 428 -11.79 32.05 13.39
CA SER A 428 -13.15 31.50 13.34
C SER A 428 -13.32 30.15 14.05
N LEU A 429 -12.22 29.48 14.43
CA LEU A 429 -12.27 28.17 15.10
C LEU A 429 -12.80 28.26 16.53
N THR A 430 -13.58 27.26 16.94
CA THR A 430 -13.97 27.09 18.34
C THR A 430 -12.77 26.69 19.22
N SER A 431 -12.95 26.76 20.55
CA SER A 431 -11.90 26.33 21.51
C SER A 431 -11.50 24.87 21.31
N ASP A 432 -12.48 23.98 21.11
CA ASP A 432 -12.24 22.54 20.97
C ASP A 432 -11.56 22.22 19.63
N GLU A 433 -12.01 22.85 18.55
CA GLU A 433 -11.40 22.73 17.22
C GLU A 433 -9.92 23.16 17.22
N ARG A 434 -9.64 24.31 17.84
CA ARG A 434 -8.28 24.84 17.95
C ARG A 434 -7.39 23.91 18.79
N SER A 435 -7.90 23.44 19.93
CA SER A 435 -7.18 22.50 20.81
C SER A 435 -6.84 21.19 20.09
N ALA A 436 -7.80 20.61 19.36
CA ALA A 436 -7.59 19.40 18.59
C ALA A 436 -6.55 19.60 17.46
N TYR A 437 -6.64 20.71 16.72
CA TYR A 437 -5.74 21.01 15.61
C TYR A 437 -4.31 21.30 16.07
N ASP A 438 -4.14 22.06 17.16
CA ASP A 438 -2.83 22.47 17.69
C ASP A 438 -2.11 21.34 18.46
N THR A 439 -2.83 20.31 18.90
CA THR A 439 -2.21 19.12 19.49
C THR A 439 -1.38 18.39 18.43
N PRO A 440 -0.09 18.05 18.66
CA PRO A 440 0.73 17.32 17.70
C PRO A 440 0.08 16.00 17.28
N ALA A 441 0.17 15.63 16.00
CA ALA A 441 -0.52 14.45 15.45
C ALA A 441 -0.20 13.16 16.22
N GLU A 442 1.03 13.02 16.72
CA GLU A 442 1.49 11.87 17.50
C GLU A 442 0.90 11.79 18.91
N GLN A 443 0.31 12.89 19.39
CA GLN A 443 -0.24 13.01 20.74
C GLN A 443 -1.78 13.07 20.76
N ARG A 444 -2.43 13.10 19.59
CA ARG A 444 -3.89 13.19 19.49
C ARG A 444 -4.54 11.86 19.89
N GLU A 445 -5.55 11.92 20.75
CA GLU A 445 -6.50 10.81 20.88
C GLU A 445 -7.35 10.68 19.60
N LEU A 446 -7.99 9.53 19.39
CA LEU A 446 -8.77 9.23 18.19
C LEU A 446 -9.80 10.32 17.84
N GLU A 447 -10.51 10.84 18.85
CA GLU A 447 -11.53 11.86 18.63
C GLU A 447 -10.92 13.24 18.31
N GLN A 448 -9.76 13.56 18.91
CA GLN A 448 -9.03 14.77 18.57
C GLN A 448 -8.48 14.70 17.14
N GLU A 449 -7.99 13.53 16.71
CA GLU A 449 -7.53 13.34 15.33
C GLU A 449 -8.68 13.49 14.32
N ARG A 450 -9.87 12.96 14.62
CA ARG A 450 -11.07 13.19 13.79
C ARG A 450 -11.41 14.67 13.68
N LEU A 451 -11.46 15.38 14.80
CA LEU A 451 -11.78 16.80 14.81
C LEU A 451 -10.70 17.64 14.11
N ALA A 452 -9.42 17.32 14.32
CA ALA A 452 -8.31 17.99 13.67
C ALA A 452 -8.39 17.88 12.14
N ARG A 453 -8.76 16.71 11.60
CA ARG A 453 -8.97 16.52 10.16
C ARG A 453 -10.11 17.36 9.61
N LEU A 454 -11.21 17.48 10.35
CA LEU A 454 -12.34 18.35 9.96
C LEU A 454 -11.93 19.83 9.97
N VAL A 455 -11.14 20.25 10.95
CA VAL A 455 -10.61 21.62 11.03
C VAL A 455 -9.65 21.92 9.88
N ASP A 456 -8.82 20.94 9.51
CA ASP A 456 -7.86 21.05 8.41
C ASP A 456 -8.55 21.30 7.05
N LEU A 457 -9.79 20.86 6.87
CA LEU A 457 -10.62 21.21 5.70
C LEU A 457 -10.89 22.72 5.62
N LYS A 458 -11.00 23.42 6.75
CA LYS A 458 -11.25 24.87 6.78
C LYS A 458 -10.04 25.69 6.31
N PHE A 459 -8.83 25.14 6.42
CA PHE A 459 -7.59 25.78 5.96
C PHE A 459 -7.30 25.55 4.47
N GLN A 460 -8.22 24.91 3.75
CA GLN A 460 -8.08 24.72 2.32
C GLN A 460 -8.49 25.97 1.54
N ALA A 461 -7.61 26.44 0.67
CA ALA A 461 -7.93 27.53 -0.25
C ALA A 461 -7.20 27.36 -1.59
N SER A 462 -7.98 27.34 -2.67
CA SER A 462 -7.45 27.39 -4.04
C SER A 462 -6.77 28.74 -4.31
N VAL A 463 -6.01 28.81 -5.41
CA VAL A 463 -5.40 30.08 -5.86
C VAL A 463 -6.47 31.16 -6.06
N ASN A 464 -7.65 30.81 -6.59
CA ASN A 464 -8.76 31.75 -6.76
C ASN A 464 -9.31 32.27 -5.42
N VAL A 465 -9.25 31.47 -4.35
CA VAL A 465 -9.57 31.94 -3.00
C VAL A 465 -8.47 32.89 -2.53
N LEU A 466 -7.20 32.48 -2.62
CA LEU A 466 -6.06 33.31 -2.21
C LEU A 466 -5.96 34.65 -2.94
N ASP A 467 -6.32 34.71 -4.21
CA ASP A 467 -6.33 35.94 -4.99
C ASP A 467 -7.12 37.05 -4.26
N ARG A 468 -8.20 36.69 -3.53
CA ARG A 468 -9.00 37.64 -2.74
C ARG A 468 -8.30 38.14 -1.47
N TYR A 469 -7.29 37.42 -1.00
CA TYR A 469 -6.52 37.73 0.21
C TYR A 469 -5.18 38.44 -0.08
N ILE A 470 -4.84 38.67 -1.35
CA ILE A 470 -3.68 39.49 -1.72
C ILE A 470 -3.89 40.92 -1.18
N PRO A 471 -2.93 41.47 -0.41
CA PRO A 471 -3.05 42.81 0.16
C PRO A 471 -3.18 43.89 -0.91
N ASP A 472 -3.90 44.97 -0.60
CA ASP A 472 -4.07 46.10 -1.52
C ASP A 472 -2.73 46.74 -1.93
N SER A 473 -1.72 46.71 -1.04
CA SER A 473 -0.36 47.18 -1.34
C SER A 473 0.32 46.40 -2.47
N ASP A 474 -0.01 45.11 -2.60
CA ASP A 474 0.68 44.17 -3.48
C ASP A 474 -0.15 43.82 -4.72
N ARG A 475 -1.46 44.15 -4.71
CA ARG A 475 -2.43 43.85 -5.77
C ARG A 475 -1.92 44.19 -7.17
N LYS A 476 -1.42 45.41 -7.37
CA LYS A 476 -0.95 45.89 -8.67
C LYS A 476 0.24 45.07 -9.18
N LEU A 477 1.19 44.75 -8.30
CA LEU A 477 2.37 43.94 -8.62
C LEU A 477 1.96 42.50 -8.96
N TYR A 478 1.05 41.92 -8.16
CA TYR A 478 0.51 40.58 -8.41
C TYR A 478 -0.14 40.47 -9.79
N ASP A 479 -1.01 41.41 -10.16
CA ASP A 479 -1.71 41.41 -11.45
C ASP A 479 -0.76 41.62 -12.64
N GLU A 480 0.32 42.38 -12.47
CA GLU A 480 1.38 42.55 -13.47
C GLU A 480 2.16 41.24 -13.68
N ILE A 481 2.62 40.61 -12.59
CA ILE A 481 3.37 39.36 -12.63
C ILE A 481 2.51 38.23 -13.19
N LYS A 482 1.26 38.12 -12.76
CA LYS A 482 0.30 37.12 -13.24
C LYS A 482 0.13 37.23 -14.75
N ARG A 483 -0.04 38.45 -15.30
CA ARG A 483 -0.11 38.67 -16.75
C ARG A 483 1.19 38.30 -17.45
N LYS A 484 2.34 38.73 -16.92
CA LYS A 484 3.66 38.44 -17.49
C LYS A 484 3.92 36.92 -17.59
N ILE A 485 3.61 36.19 -16.52
CA ILE A 485 3.69 34.72 -16.49
C ILE A 485 2.80 34.11 -17.57
N THR A 486 1.52 34.52 -17.66
CA THR A 486 0.59 34.00 -18.65
C THR A 486 1.07 34.22 -20.09
N GLU A 487 1.62 35.39 -20.42
CA GLU A 487 2.15 35.65 -21.76
C GLU A 487 3.38 34.80 -22.09
N ILE A 488 4.27 34.58 -21.12
CA ILE A 488 5.43 33.70 -21.30
C ILE A 488 4.99 32.25 -21.48
N GLU A 489 4.04 31.77 -20.67
CA GLU A 489 3.54 30.38 -20.72
C GLU A 489 2.81 30.04 -22.03
N LYS A 490 2.25 31.03 -22.74
CA LYS A 490 1.64 30.82 -24.07
C LYS A 490 2.65 30.39 -25.13
N THR A 491 3.90 30.81 -25.01
CA THR A 491 4.94 30.59 -26.03
C THR A 491 6.07 29.68 -25.54
N SER A 492 6.14 29.42 -24.23
CA SER A 492 7.17 28.57 -23.63
C SER A 492 6.86 27.08 -23.82
N PRO A 493 7.88 26.24 -24.09
CA PRO A 493 7.71 24.80 -23.97
C PRO A 493 7.36 24.44 -22.52
N ARG A 494 6.64 23.33 -22.34
CA ARG A 494 6.46 22.74 -21.00
C ARG A 494 7.75 22.11 -20.53
N ILE A 495 8.01 22.17 -19.23
CA ILE A 495 9.15 21.49 -18.63
C ILE A 495 9.07 19.98 -18.94
N PRO A 496 10.19 19.34 -19.34
CA PRO A 496 10.23 17.90 -19.53
C PRO A 496 9.84 17.21 -18.22
N GLN A 497 8.70 16.55 -18.24
CA GLN A 497 8.12 15.94 -17.06
C GLN A 497 7.45 14.61 -17.41
N THR A 498 7.11 13.87 -16.36
CA THR A 498 6.20 12.73 -16.40
C THR A 498 5.23 12.81 -15.24
N PHE A 499 4.06 12.20 -15.41
CA PHE A 499 3.19 11.90 -14.28
C PHE A 499 3.78 10.66 -13.58
N ALA A 500 4.28 10.85 -12.36
CA ALA A 500 4.97 9.81 -11.59
C ALA A 500 4.33 9.66 -10.22
N TYR A 501 4.56 8.53 -9.57
CA TYR A 501 4.22 8.36 -8.18
C TYR A 501 5.52 8.55 -7.39
N TYR A 502 5.49 9.46 -6.43
CA TYR A 502 6.69 9.84 -5.69
C TYR A 502 6.42 9.87 -4.21
N SER A 503 7.26 9.18 -3.44
CA SER A 503 7.30 9.28 -1.99
C SER A 503 8.57 9.99 -1.51
N PRO A 504 8.46 11.19 -0.92
CA PRO A 504 9.62 11.85 -0.30
C PRO A 504 10.14 11.13 0.96
N ALA A 505 9.41 10.13 1.47
CA ALA A 505 9.77 9.37 2.66
C ALA A 505 10.68 8.17 2.35
N THR A 506 10.42 7.50 1.23
CA THR A 506 11.13 6.26 0.85
C THR A 506 12.07 6.47 -0.33
N SER A 507 11.78 7.40 -1.24
CA SER A 507 12.68 7.72 -2.34
C SER A 507 13.99 8.31 -1.84
N PRO A 508 15.15 7.78 -2.27
CA PRO A 508 16.44 8.39 -1.96
C PRO A 508 16.75 9.59 -2.86
N HIS A 509 15.89 9.89 -3.84
CA HIS A 509 16.12 10.93 -4.83
C HIS A 509 15.37 12.20 -4.45
N ARG A 510 16.06 13.34 -4.43
CA ARG A 510 15.39 14.64 -4.29
C ARG A 510 14.86 15.13 -5.64
N LEU A 511 13.63 14.75 -5.98
CA LEU A 511 13.01 15.10 -7.26
C LEU A 511 12.39 16.51 -7.25
N ASP A 512 12.39 17.15 -8.42
CA ASP A 512 11.76 18.45 -8.65
C ASP A 512 10.29 18.22 -9.00
N VAL A 513 9.43 18.43 -8.01
CA VAL A 513 7.99 18.28 -8.11
C VAL A 513 7.39 19.53 -8.73
N LEU A 514 6.44 19.34 -9.64
CA LEU A 514 5.85 20.42 -10.42
C LEU A 514 4.40 20.70 -9.98
N PRO A 515 3.93 21.94 -10.10
CA PRO A 515 2.54 22.27 -9.80
C PRO A 515 1.61 21.47 -10.70
N SER A 516 0.59 20.85 -10.11
CA SER A 516 -0.43 20.15 -10.89
C SER A 516 -1.19 21.14 -11.77
N ILE A 517 -1.30 20.82 -13.06
CA ILE A 517 -1.97 21.66 -14.05
C ILE A 517 -3.44 21.24 -14.15
N GLY A 518 -4.36 22.11 -13.73
CA GLY A 518 -5.81 21.92 -13.92
C GLY A 518 -6.42 20.86 -13.02
N PHE A 519 -6.50 21.14 -11.71
CA PHE A 519 -7.09 20.22 -10.73
C PHE A 519 -7.29 20.90 -9.36
N TYR A 520 -8.01 20.27 -8.42
CA TYR A 520 -7.83 20.46 -6.97
C TYR A 520 -6.79 19.43 -6.50
N PRO A 521 -5.47 19.67 -6.68
CA PRO A 521 -4.46 18.65 -6.43
C PRO A 521 -4.44 18.21 -4.98
N LEU A 522 -4.13 16.94 -4.78
CA LEU A 522 -3.61 16.47 -3.51
C LEU A 522 -2.41 17.36 -3.16
N PRO A 523 -2.51 18.20 -2.11
CA PRO A 523 -1.44 19.13 -1.79
C PRO A 523 -0.17 18.33 -1.51
N PHE A 524 0.88 18.62 -2.26
CA PHE A 524 2.17 17.99 -2.03
C PHE A 524 2.90 18.75 -0.93
N ASP A 525 3.01 18.11 0.22
CA ASP A 525 3.83 18.60 1.33
C ASP A 525 4.91 17.55 1.61
N ARG A 526 6.15 17.94 1.29
CA ARG A 526 7.33 17.09 1.43
C ARG A 526 7.62 16.72 2.88
N ASP A 527 7.25 17.57 3.83
CA ASP A 527 7.53 17.40 5.25
C ASP A 527 6.36 16.69 5.96
N ALA A 528 5.14 16.80 5.44
CA ALA A 528 3.98 16.09 5.96
C ALA A 528 3.89 14.64 5.48
N LEU A 529 4.16 14.34 4.20
CA LEU A 529 4.04 12.99 3.65
C LEU A 529 4.83 11.91 4.42
N PRO A 530 6.07 12.14 4.90
CA PRO A 530 6.80 11.18 5.74
C PRO A 530 6.17 10.92 7.12
N ARG A 531 5.28 11.79 7.59
CA ARG A 531 4.55 11.61 8.85
C ARG A 531 3.26 10.81 8.68
N GLU A 532 2.79 10.60 7.45
CA GLU A 532 1.61 9.77 7.20
C GLU A 532 1.82 8.34 7.71
N ARG A 533 0.72 7.73 8.17
CA ARG A 533 0.71 6.36 8.72
C ARG A 533 -0.45 5.58 8.14
N GLY A 534 -0.18 4.32 7.78
CA GLY A 534 -1.22 3.36 7.43
C GLY A 534 -2.14 3.15 8.64
N SER A 535 -3.44 3.14 8.40
CA SER A 535 -4.45 2.87 9.43
C SER A 535 -5.62 2.13 8.83
N VAL A 536 -6.20 1.21 9.59
CA VAL A 536 -7.46 0.57 9.20
C VAL A 536 -8.56 1.62 9.14
N LYS A 537 -9.37 1.65 8.08
CA LYS A 537 -10.58 2.47 8.06
C LYS A 537 -11.78 1.67 8.53
N ILE A 538 -12.54 2.24 9.44
CA ILE A 538 -13.72 1.65 10.04
C ILE A 538 -14.81 1.57 8.96
N ARG A 539 -15.07 0.36 8.45
CA ARG A 539 -16.02 0.14 7.34
C ARG A 539 -15.73 0.99 6.11
N GLY A 540 -14.44 1.25 5.83
CA GLY A 540 -14.00 2.07 4.71
C GLY A 540 -14.23 3.58 4.89
N ASP A 541 -14.74 4.03 6.03
CA ASP A 541 -14.92 5.46 6.31
C ASP A 541 -13.57 6.16 6.50
N VAL A 542 -13.24 7.08 5.60
CA VAL A 542 -11.98 7.82 5.60
C VAL A 542 -11.74 8.62 6.88
N HIS A 543 -12.81 9.09 7.54
CA HIS A 543 -12.77 9.81 8.82
C HIS A 543 -12.90 8.85 10.01
N GLY A 544 -13.37 7.63 9.76
CA GLY A 544 -13.41 6.52 10.70
C GLY A 544 -12.05 5.85 10.85
N ILE A 545 -11.11 6.48 11.54
CA ILE A 545 -9.76 5.92 11.73
C ILE A 545 -9.79 4.81 12.80
N GLY A 546 -9.22 3.65 12.46
CA GLY A 546 -8.94 2.55 13.37
C GLY A 546 -7.45 2.46 13.72
N PRO A 547 -6.98 1.32 14.25
CA PRO A 547 -5.57 1.14 14.62
C PRO A 547 -4.61 1.36 13.44
N THR A 548 -3.41 1.83 13.76
CA THR A 548 -2.32 1.94 12.79
C THR A 548 -1.83 0.57 12.34
N VAL A 549 -1.33 0.49 11.10
CA VAL A 549 -0.80 -0.73 10.50
C VAL A 549 0.57 -0.45 9.88
N THR A 550 1.46 -1.44 9.96
CA THR A 550 2.73 -1.43 9.23
C THR A 550 2.52 -1.98 7.82
N ALA A 551 3.32 -1.51 6.86
CA ALA A 551 3.31 -2.05 5.51
C ALA A 551 3.53 -3.58 5.50
N GLY A 552 2.83 -4.28 4.61
CA GLY A 552 2.98 -5.72 4.44
C GLY A 552 1.98 -6.31 3.45
N VAL A 553 2.29 -7.52 2.98
CA VAL A 553 1.40 -8.30 2.13
C VAL A 553 0.36 -9.08 2.98
N PRO A 554 -0.75 -9.55 2.38
CA PRO A 554 -1.72 -10.39 3.05
C PRO A 554 -1.07 -11.57 3.79
N ALA A 555 -1.49 -11.81 5.03
CA ALA A 555 -0.91 -12.86 5.86
C ALA A 555 -0.97 -14.25 5.20
N VAL A 556 -2.00 -14.53 4.40
CA VAL A 556 -2.13 -15.79 3.65
C VAL A 556 -1.04 -15.99 2.59
N LEU A 557 -0.47 -14.90 2.07
CA LEU A 557 0.65 -14.93 1.12
C LEU A 557 2.01 -14.92 1.83
N ASN A 558 2.04 -14.73 3.15
CA ASN A 558 3.27 -14.58 3.90
C ASN A 558 3.95 -15.95 4.06
N VAL A 559 4.70 -16.35 3.03
CA VAL A 559 5.58 -17.49 3.07
C VAL A 559 6.72 -17.12 4.00
N ALA A 560 6.74 -17.70 5.20
CA ALA A 560 7.77 -17.51 6.22
C ALA A 560 9.19 -17.98 5.80
N ASP A 561 9.48 -18.05 4.50
CA ASP A 561 10.68 -18.64 3.89
C ASP A 561 11.22 -17.80 2.70
N ALA A 562 10.94 -16.48 2.68
CA ALA A 562 11.49 -15.56 1.67
C ALA A 562 13.03 -15.43 1.70
N SER A 563 13.70 -15.97 2.73
CA SER A 563 15.16 -16.06 2.82
C SER A 563 15.78 -17.00 1.76
N ARG A 564 14.99 -17.84 1.08
CA ARG A 564 15.47 -18.76 0.03
C ARG A 564 15.34 -18.24 -1.40
N VAL A 565 14.52 -17.22 -1.65
CA VAL A 565 14.29 -16.72 -3.03
C VAL A 565 15.43 -15.79 -3.49
N GLY A 566 16.20 -15.22 -2.56
CA GLY A 566 17.31 -14.30 -2.86
C GLY A 566 18.69 -14.93 -3.09
N GLN A 567 18.85 -16.25 -2.98
CA GLN A 567 20.15 -16.92 -3.17
C GLN A 567 20.35 -17.54 -4.55
N ASP A 568 19.30 -17.74 -5.35
CA ASP A 568 19.38 -18.47 -6.62
C ASP A 568 19.52 -17.55 -7.86
N THR A 569 19.56 -16.23 -7.67
CA THR A 569 19.72 -15.25 -8.77
C THR A 569 21.12 -14.65 -8.87
N ARG A 570 22.08 -15.09 -8.05
CA ARG A 570 23.48 -14.62 -8.11
C ARG A 570 24.46 -15.64 -8.71
N THR A 571 24.07 -16.35 -9.75
CA THR A 571 25.00 -16.99 -10.71
C THR A 571 24.23 -17.36 -11.98
N ARG A 572 23.86 -16.38 -12.80
CA ARG A 572 23.81 -16.60 -14.24
C ARG A 572 25.01 -15.88 -14.83
N ASP A 573 26.08 -16.65 -14.96
CA ASP A 573 27.27 -16.26 -15.68
C ASP A 573 26.87 -15.81 -17.09
N ALA A 574 27.29 -14.62 -17.47
CA ALA A 574 27.05 -14.02 -18.79
C ALA A 574 27.99 -14.60 -19.86
N SER A 575 28.31 -15.90 -19.79
CA SER A 575 29.18 -16.55 -20.78
C SER A 575 28.83 -18.03 -20.98
N ALA A 576 28.76 -18.44 -22.25
CA ALA A 576 28.47 -19.77 -22.80
C ALA A 576 26.97 -20.11 -22.88
N THR A 577 26.38 -20.27 -24.06
CA THR A 577 26.81 -21.23 -25.08
C THR A 577 26.39 -20.75 -26.48
N ARG A 578 27.37 -20.44 -27.33
CA ARG A 578 27.19 -20.54 -28.79
C ARG A 578 27.00 -22.02 -29.09
N LEU A 579 25.83 -22.39 -29.59
CA LEU A 579 25.66 -23.66 -30.29
C LEU A 579 26.31 -23.50 -31.67
N ASP A 580 27.56 -23.96 -31.78
CA ASP A 580 28.16 -24.29 -33.07
C ASP A 580 27.39 -25.51 -33.62
N LEU A 581 26.71 -25.30 -34.75
CA LEU A 581 26.08 -26.36 -35.54
C LEU A 581 27.13 -26.94 -36.50
N ALA A 582 27.37 -28.24 -36.36
CA ALA A 582 27.89 -29.12 -37.40
C ALA A 582 26.76 -30.03 -37.87
#